data_AF-A0A3B5LMA0-F1
#
_entry.id   AF-A0A3B5LMA0-F1
#
_cell.length_a   1.000
_cell.length_b   1.000
_cell.length_c   1.000
_cell.angle_alpha   90.00
_cell.angle_beta   90.00
_cell.angle_gamma   90.00
#
_symmetry.space_group_name_H-M   'P 1'
#
loop_
_entity.id
_entity.type
_entity.pdbx_description
1 polymer ?
#
loop_
_entity_poly.entity_id
_entity_poly.type
_entity_poly.pdbx_seq_one_letter_code
_entity_poly.pdbx_strand_id
1 'polypeptide(L)'
;MDEFSRWGAFTKHELLDKLNIPQLAPEQANILAGPITSLEIEKAISSLQSGKCPGADGYPVEFFKTLKGKISSLLQRVFNTSLEKSKLPDTMYMANIIVVPKKDKDPEQCSSYRPISLLVKTYIDLYL
;
A
#
# COMPACT_ATOMS: atom_id res chain seq x y z
N MET A 1 -44.28 13.51 1.63
CA MET A 1 -43.69 13.32 0.28
C MET A 1 -42.19 13.32 0.49
N ASP A 2 -41.60 12.13 0.44
CA ASP A 2 -40.22 11.88 0.89
C ASP A 2 -39.23 12.13 -0.25
N GLU A 3 -38.24 13.00 -0.03
CA GLU A 3 -37.20 13.36 -1.01
C GLU A 3 -36.35 12.15 -1.42
N PHE A 4 -36.37 11.06 -0.65
CA PHE A 4 -35.70 9.80 -0.96
C PHE A 4 -36.32 9.03 -2.14
N SER A 5 -37.57 9.31 -2.53
CA SER A 5 -38.17 8.67 -3.71
C SER A 5 -37.64 9.22 -5.05
N ARG A 6 -36.85 10.30 -5.03
CA ARG A 6 -36.33 10.97 -6.24
C ARG A 6 -35.05 10.34 -6.79
N TRP A 7 -34.34 9.56 -5.97
CA TRP A 7 -33.17 8.80 -6.36
C TRP A 7 -33.58 7.33 -6.40
N GLY A 8 -33.98 6.85 -7.58
CA GLY A 8 -34.32 5.44 -7.76
C GLY A 8 -33.25 4.53 -7.16
N ALA A 9 -33.68 3.45 -6.49
CA ALA A 9 -32.79 2.48 -5.85
C ALA A 9 -32.00 1.72 -6.91
N PHE A 10 -30.92 2.32 -7.42
CA PHE A 10 -29.97 1.62 -8.28
C PHE A 10 -29.05 0.78 -7.40
N THR A 11 -29.07 -0.52 -7.64
CA THR A 11 -28.06 -1.41 -7.08
C THR A 11 -26.71 -1.10 -7.73
N LYS A 12 -25.59 -1.32 -7.01
CA LYS A 12 -24.24 -1.03 -7.50
C LYS A 12 -23.95 -1.64 -8.88
N HIS A 13 -24.51 -2.83 -9.15
CA HIS A 13 -24.36 -3.52 -10.44
C HIS A 13 -25.08 -2.78 -11.58
N GLU A 14 -26.34 -2.36 -11.38
CA GLU A 14 -27.10 -1.61 -12.40
C GLU A 14 -26.47 -0.26 -12.76
N LEU A 15 -25.72 0.34 -11.83
CA LEU A 15 -25.01 1.60 -12.07
C LEU A 15 -23.71 1.37 -12.84
N LEU A 16 -22.98 0.30 -12.54
CA LEU A 16 -21.72 -0.04 -13.22
C LEU A 16 -21.96 -0.55 -14.64
N ASP A 17 -23.04 -1.31 -14.87
CA ASP A 17 -23.39 -1.84 -16.19
C ASP A 17 -23.80 -0.74 -17.20
N LYS A 18 -24.26 0.42 -16.69
CA LYS A 18 -24.62 1.59 -17.50
C LYS A 18 -23.41 2.45 -17.87
N LEU A 19 -22.25 2.20 -17.27
CA LEU A 19 -21.02 2.95 -17.54
C LEU A 19 -20.18 2.15 -18.53
N ASN A 20 -19.72 2.82 -19.61
CA ASN A 20 -18.77 2.23 -20.53
C ASN A 20 -17.37 2.24 -19.91
N ILE A 21 -17.13 1.33 -18.96
CA ILE A 21 -15.86 1.24 -18.23
C ILE A 21 -14.84 0.55 -19.14
N PRO A 22 -13.66 1.16 -19.38
CA PRO A 22 -12.62 0.50 -20.16
C PRO A 22 -12.23 -0.82 -19.50
N GLN A 23 -12.33 -1.91 -20.26
CA GLN A 23 -11.98 -3.25 -19.81
C GLN A 23 -10.55 -3.57 -20.26
N LEU A 24 -9.80 -4.26 -19.40
CA LEU A 24 -8.47 -4.76 -19.75
C LEU A 24 -8.59 -5.84 -20.82
N ALA A 25 -7.59 -5.93 -21.70
CA ALA A 25 -7.48 -7.07 -22.59
C ALA A 25 -7.24 -8.34 -21.75
N PRO A 26 -7.77 -9.52 -22.17
CA PRO A 26 -7.60 -10.77 -21.43
C PRO A 26 -6.14 -11.11 -21.12
N GLU A 27 -5.22 -10.79 -22.03
CA GLU A 27 -3.78 -11.00 -21.81
C GLU A 27 -3.24 -10.14 -20.68
N GLN A 28 -3.65 -8.87 -20.61
CA GLN A 28 -3.23 -7.94 -19.55
C GLN A 28 -3.79 -8.38 -18.20
N ALA A 29 -5.04 -8.83 -18.16
CA ALA A 29 -5.66 -9.36 -16.95
C ALA A 29 -4.90 -10.59 -16.44
N ASN A 30 -4.51 -11.50 -17.33
CA ASN A 30 -3.73 -12.69 -16.96
C ASN A 30 -2.33 -12.35 -16.45
N ILE A 31 -1.67 -11.33 -17.01
CA ILE A 31 -0.37 -10.86 -16.51
C ILE A 31 -0.52 -10.31 -15.08
N LEU A 32 -1.54 -9.48 -14.84
CA LEU A 32 -1.79 -8.88 -13.52
C LEU A 32 -2.24 -9.91 -12.46
N ALA A 33 -2.92 -10.98 -12.89
CA ALA A 33 -3.33 -12.08 -12.03
C ALA A 33 -2.24 -13.14 -11.82
N GLY A 34 -1.11 -13.03 -12.52
CA GLY A 34 0.01 -13.94 -12.42
C GLY A 34 0.79 -13.81 -11.10
N PRO A 35 1.71 -14.75 -10.82
CA PRO A 35 2.59 -14.65 -9.66
C PRO A 35 3.54 -13.46 -9.80
N ILE A 36 3.80 -12.78 -8.67
CA ILE A 36 4.78 -11.72 -8.59
C ILE A 36 6.17 -12.29 -8.88
N THR A 37 6.93 -11.61 -9.71
CA THR A 37 8.30 -11.97 -10.10
C THR A 37 9.34 -11.22 -9.26
N SER A 38 10.52 -11.82 -9.10
CA SER A 38 11.66 -11.13 -8.47
C SER A 38 12.04 -9.84 -9.20
N LEU A 39 11.88 -9.78 -10.53
CA LEU A 39 12.19 -8.60 -11.33
C LEU A 39 11.25 -7.43 -11.03
N GLU A 40 9.95 -7.68 -10.86
CA GLU A 40 8.98 -6.66 -10.45
C GLU A 40 9.35 -6.08 -9.08
N ILE A 41 9.75 -6.95 -8.15
CA ILE A 41 10.20 -6.53 -6.81
C ILE A 41 11.47 -5.69 -6.89
N GLU A 42 12.46 -6.09 -7.68
CA GLU A 42 13.67 -5.29 -7.87
C GLU A 42 13.41 -3.92 -8.49
N LYS A 43 12.50 -3.87 -9.47
CA LYS A 43 12.07 -2.61 -10.09
C LYS A 43 11.38 -1.70 -9.08
N ALA A 44 10.46 -2.25 -8.29
CA ALA A 44 9.77 -1.50 -7.26
C ALA A 44 10.72 -1.03 -6.13
N ILE A 45 11.66 -1.87 -5.69
CA ILE A 45 12.71 -1.43 -4.75
C ILE A 45 13.53 -0.28 -5.34
N SER A 46 13.81 -0.32 -6.65
CA SER A 46 14.59 0.71 -7.33
C SER A 46 13.82 2.02 -7.48
N SER A 47 12.48 1.99 -7.58
CA SER A 47 11.63 3.18 -7.67
C SER A 47 11.39 3.88 -6.32
N LEU A 48 11.70 3.22 -5.19
CA LEU A 48 11.57 3.82 -3.86
C LEU A 48 12.34 5.13 -3.74
N GLN A 49 11.75 6.14 -3.10
CA GLN A 49 12.45 7.40 -2.86
C GLN A 49 13.45 7.27 -1.70
N SER A 50 14.71 7.65 -1.94
CA SER A 50 15.77 7.67 -0.93
C SER A 50 15.63 8.82 0.06
N GLY A 51 16.27 8.69 1.23
CA GLY A 51 16.27 9.71 2.29
C GLY A 51 14.96 9.81 3.09
N LYS A 52 14.09 8.79 3.01
CA LYS A 52 12.90 8.68 3.85
C LYS A 52 13.24 8.08 5.22
N CYS A 53 12.45 8.43 6.23
CA CYS A 53 12.55 7.80 7.55
C CYS A 53 12.29 6.28 7.42
N PRO A 54 13.10 5.42 8.08
CA PRO A 54 12.86 3.98 8.09
C PRO A 54 11.49 3.63 8.66
N GLY A 55 10.99 2.46 8.30
CA GLY A 55 9.75 1.92 8.85
C GLY A 55 9.93 1.45 10.30
N ALA A 56 8.90 0.79 10.84
CA ALA A 56 8.97 0.18 12.16
C ALA A 56 10.06 -0.90 12.30
N ASP A 57 10.55 -1.42 11.16
CA ASP A 57 11.64 -2.39 11.04
C ASP A 57 13.04 -1.77 11.16
N GLY A 58 13.16 -0.45 11.12
CA GLY A 58 14.43 0.28 11.26
C GLY A 58 15.32 0.25 10.01
N TYR A 59 14.93 -0.45 8.95
CA TYR A 59 15.71 -0.52 7.71
C TYR A 59 15.41 0.67 6.79
N PRO A 60 16.42 1.45 6.38
CA PRO A 60 16.23 2.53 5.42
C PRO A 60 16.05 1.98 4.00
N VAL A 61 15.47 2.78 3.10
CA VAL A 61 15.27 2.39 1.69
C VAL A 61 16.58 1.98 1.01
N GLU A 62 17.68 2.64 1.37
CA GLU A 62 19.02 2.39 0.89
C GLU A 62 19.47 0.95 1.15
N PHE A 63 19.10 0.38 2.31
CA PHE A 63 19.36 -1.02 2.62
C PHE A 63 18.74 -1.96 1.58
N PHE A 64 17.47 -1.73 1.25
CA PHE A 64 16.76 -2.52 0.25
C PHE A 64 17.36 -2.34 -1.14
N LYS A 65 17.69 -1.11 -1.53
CA LYS A 65 18.32 -0.83 -2.84
C LYS A 65 19.68 -1.50 -2.99
N THR A 66 20.51 -1.48 -1.95
CA THR A 66 21.83 -2.12 -1.95
C THR A 66 21.73 -3.65 -2.00
N LEU A 67 20.75 -4.24 -1.30
CA LEU A 67 20.62 -5.69 -1.18
C LEU A 67 19.55 -6.32 -2.09
N LYS A 68 18.93 -5.55 -3.00
CA LYS A 68 17.78 -5.99 -3.80
C LYS A 68 17.97 -7.38 -4.42
N GLY A 69 19.10 -7.65 -5.08
CA GLY A 69 19.36 -8.95 -5.71
C GLY A 69 19.39 -10.14 -4.74
N LYS A 70 19.65 -9.90 -3.44
CA LYS A 70 19.60 -10.95 -2.40
C LYS A 70 18.22 -11.07 -1.75
N ILE A 71 17.52 -9.96 -1.54
CA ILE A 71 16.27 -9.94 -0.78
C ILE A 71 15.03 -10.17 -1.65
N SER A 72 15.11 -9.92 -2.96
CA SER A 72 13.96 -10.02 -3.86
C SER A 72 13.34 -11.42 -3.89
N SER A 73 14.16 -12.48 -3.85
CA SER A 73 13.67 -13.86 -3.81
C SER A 73 12.91 -14.17 -2.52
N LEU A 74 13.36 -13.64 -1.39
CA LEU A 74 12.67 -13.78 -0.10
C LEU A 74 11.34 -13.04 -0.12
N LEU A 75 11.34 -11.78 -0.59
CA LEU A 75 10.14 -10.97 -0.72
C LEU A 75 9.13 -11.57 -1.70
N GLN A 76 9.61 -12.16 -2.80
CA GLN A 76 8.78 -12.85 -3.78
C GLN A 76 7.99 -13.98 -3.13
N ARG A 77 8.66 -14.81 -2.34
CA ARG A 77 8.00 -15.89 -1.61
C ARG A 77 6.96 -15.35 -0.63
N VAL A 78 7.30 -14.30 0.11
CA VAL A 78 6.37 -13.67 1.05
C VAL A 78 5.12 -13.14 0.33
N PHE A 79 5.28 -12.35 -0.73
CA PHE A 79 4.15 -11.74 -1.41
C PHE A 79 3.27 -12.75 -2.14
N ASN A 80 3.85 -13.74 -2.82
CA ASN A 80 3.05 -14.79 -3.48
C ASN A 80 2.29 -15.64 -2.46
N THR A 81 2.92 -16.03 -1.33
CA THR A 81 2.20 -16.71 -0.25
C THR A 81 1.09 -15.84 0.33
N SER A 82 1.30 -14.53 0.42
CA SER A 82 0.28 -13.59 0.91
C SER A 82 -0.88 -13.42 -0.05
N LEU A 83 -0.65 -13.41 -1.36
CA LEU A 83 -1.69 -13.39 -2.39
C LEU A 83 -2.52 -14.68 -2.32
N GLU A 84 -1.87 -15.84 -2.27
CA GLU A 84 -2.54 -17.14 -2.16
C GLU A 84 -3.43 -17.22 -0.90
N LYS A 85 -2.95 -16.71 0.24
CA LYS A 85 -3.66 -16.75 1.52
C LYS A 85 -4.59 -15.57 1.74
N SER A 86 -4.61 -14.59 0.84
CA SER A 86 -5.25 -13.28 1.04
C SER A 86 -4.88 -12.62 2.39
N LYS A 87 -3.64 -12.83 2.86
CA LYS A 87 -3.17 -12.34 4.17
C LYS A 87 -1.68 -12.00 4.15
N LEU A 88 -1.33 -10.80 4.61
CA LEU A 88 0.07 -10.39 4.78
C LEU A 88 0.68 -10.96 6.08
N PRO A 89 2.01 -11.03 6.20
CA PRO A 89 2.65 -11.34 7.47
C PRO A 89 2.21 -10.35 8.56
N ASP A 90 1.98 -10.83 9.77
CA ASP A 90 1.44 -10.01 10.86
C ASP A 90 2.32 -8.78 11.17
N THR A 91 3.64 -8.90 10.95
CA THR A 91 4.61 -7.81 11.10
C THR A 91 4.39 -6.66 10.12
N MET A 92 3.79 -6.90 8.95
CA MET A 92 3.50 -5.84 7.96
C MET A 92 2.32 -4.95 8.37
N TYR A 93 1.51 -5.37 9.35
CA TYR A 93 0.46 -4.55 9.94
C TYR A 93 0.94 -3.70 11.13
N MET A 94 2.20 -3.86 11.56
CA MET A 94 2.76 -3.11 12.67
C MET A 94 3.23 -1.72 12.21
N ALA A 95 3.00 -0.70 13.05
CA ALA A 95 3.45 0.66 12.82
C ALA A 95 4.04 1.29 14.08
N ASN A 96 5.10 2.08 13.91
CA ASN A 96 5.60 2.97 14.96
C ASN A 96 4.87 4.31 14.87
N ILE A 97 4.19 4.71 15.94
CA ILE A 97 3.52 6.02 15.98
C ILE A 97 4.50 7.06 16.50
N ILE A 98 4.83 8.03 15.65
CA ILE A 98 5.59 9.22 16.04
C ILE A 98 4.65 10.41 16.13
N VAL A 99 4.85 11.28 17.12
CA VAL A 99 4.06 12.51 17.29
C VAL A 99 4.87 13.70 16.82
N VAL A 100 4.33 14.46 15.87
CA VAL A 100 4.98 15.66 15.32
C VAL A 100 4.26 16.91 15.83
N PRO A 101 4.96 17.86 16.47
CA PRO A 101 4.33 19.08 16.96
C PRO A 101 3.84 19.97 15.81
N LYS A 102 2.66 20.56 15.96
CA LYS A 102 2.15 21.62 15.08
C LYS A 102 2.89 22.91 15.42
N LYS A 103 3.27 23.65 14.38
CA LYS A 103 3.81 25.01 14.54
C LYS A 103 2.77 25.91 15.23
N ASP A 104 3.24 26.80 16.10
CA ASP A 104 2.44 27.84 16.75
C ASP A 104 1.27 27.32 17.62
N LYS A 105 1.45 26.15 18.25
CA LYS A 105 0.50 25.56 19.19
C LYS A 105 1.19 25.23 20.52
N ASP A 106 0.42 25.30 21.60
CA ASP A 106 0.89 25.00 22.96
C ASP A 106 1.32 23.52 23.08
N PRO A 107 2.59 23.23 23.40
CA PRO A 107 3.10 21.86 23.48
C PRO A 107 2.51 21.02 24.63
N GLU A 108 1.84 21.64 25.60
CA GLU A 108 1.20 20.92 26.71
C GLU A 108 -0.17 20.32 26.32
N GLN A 109 -0.73 20.71 25.18
CA GLN A 109 -2.02 20.21 24.70
C GLN A 109 -1.85 19.04 23.73
N CYS A 110 -2.52 17.90 23.99
CA CYS A 110 -2.51 16.74 23.09
C CYS A 110 -2.94 17.08 21.66
N SER A 111 -3.88 18.03 21.49
CA SER A 111 -4.38 18.47 20.18
C SER A 111 -3.33 19.23 19.34
N SER A 112 -2.22 19.63 19.94
CA SER A 112 -1.09 20.30 19.29
C SER A 112 -0.19 19.37 18.50
N TYR A 113 -0.39 18.05 18.58
CA TYR A 113 0.42 17.08 17.86
C TYR A 113 -0.32 16.46 16.67
N ARG A 114 0.44 15.96 15.70
CA ARG A 114 -0.04 15.13 14.59
C ARG A 114 0.58 13.73 14.75
N PRO A 115 -0.22 12.68 14.99
CA PRO A 115 0.31 11.33 14.95
C PRO A 115 0.62 10.94 13.51
N ILE A 116 1.80 10.36 13.28
CA ILE A 116 2.21 9.75 12.01
C ILE A 116 2.54 8.29 12.30
N SER A 117 1.86 7.38 11.60
CA SER A 117 2.14 5.94 11.68
C SER A 117 3.20 5.57 10.64
N LEU A 118 4.36 5.11 11.10
CA LEU A 118 5.44 4.58 10.27
C LEU A 118 5.27 3.07 10.12
N LEU A 119 4.72 2.65 9.00
CA LEU A 119 4.58 1.23 8.64
C LEU A 119 5.90 0.65 8.14
N VAL A 120 6.00 -0.69 8.15
CA VAL A 120 7.11 -1.43 7.51
C VAL A 120 7.14 -1.10 6.02
N LYS A 121 8.32 -0.70 5.51
CA LYS A 121 8.46 -0.12 4.15
C LYS A 121 8.20 -1.09 3.01
N THR A 122 8.23 -2.40 3.26
CA THR A 122 7.85 -3.42 2.27
C THR A 122 6.37 -3.35 1.85
N TYR A 123 5.52 -2.62 2.58
CA TYR A 123 4.07 -2.59 2.36
C TYR A 123 3.59 -1.38 1.54
N ILE A 124 4.20 -0.19 1.69
CA ILE A 124 3.54 1.06 1.28
C ILE A 124 3.91 1.58 -0.12
N ASP A 125 5.10 1.24 -0.63
CA ASP A 125 5.57 1.74 -1.93
C ASP A 125 5.65 0.62 -3.00
N LEU A 126 5.21 -0.59 -2.66
CA LEU A 126 5.06 -1.72 -3.60
C LEU A 126 3.62 -1.84 -4.15
N TYR A 127 2.68 -1.05 -3.61
CA TYR A 127 1.25 -1.07 -3.95
C TYR A 127 0.71 0.30 -4.44
N LEU A 128 1.59 1.29 -4.61
CA LEU A 128 1.31 2.62 -5.19
C LEU A 128 2.40 2.96 -6.20
#